data_AF-A0A7G2LSW3-F1
#
_entry.id   AF-A0A7G2LSW3-F1
#
_cell.length_a   1.000
_cell.length_b   1.000
_cell.length_c   1.000
_cell.angle_alpha   90.00
_cell.angle_beta   90.00
_cell.angle_gamma   90.00
#
_symmetry.space_group_name_H-M   'P 1'
#
loop_
_entity.id
_entity.type
_entity.pdbx_description
1 polymer ?
#
loop_
_entity_poly.entity_id
_entity_poly.type
_entity_poly.pdbx_seq_one_letter_code
_entity_poly.pdbx_strand_id
1 'polypeptide(L)'
;MTILILGLILWVGAHLFKRLMPARRAELGTAGRGAVALALVVALALIIWGYRAADFIPVWNPPAFLTHLNNLLMVLAFWVFGSSAAKGAKAWPAYKT
;
A
#
# COMPACT_ATOMS: atom_id res chain seq x y z
N MET A 1 -9.38 -18.45 3.43
CA MET A 1 -8.05 -18.20 4.01
C MET A 1 -6.89 -18.51 3.06
N THR A 2 -6.77 -19.73 2.51
CA THR A 2 -5.63 -20.13 1.65
C THR A 2 -5.37 -19.18 0.48
N ILE A 3 -6.40 -18.77 -0.26
CA ILE A 3 -6.28 -17.85 -1.40
C ILE A 3 -5.67 -16.50 -0.97
N LEU A 4 -6.11 -15.95 0.16
CA LEU A 4 -5.59 -14.69 0.70
C LEU A 4 -4.11 -14.83 1.06
N ILE A 5 -3.74 -15.92 1.72
CA ILE A 5 -2.34 -16.20 2.10
C ILE A 5 -1.46 -16.31 0.86
N LEU A 6 -1.89 -17.03 -0.18
CA LEU A 6 -1.16 -17.14 -1.44
C LEU A 6 -0.98 -15.78 -2.12
N GLY A 7 -2.04 -14.96 -2.14
CA GLY A 7 -1.98 -13.60 -2.65
C GLY A 7 -0.96 -12.74 -1.90
N LEU A 8 -0.93 -12.82 -0.57
CA LEU A 8 0.04 -12.10 0.27
C LEU A 8 1.48 -12.57 0.05
N ILE A 9 1.71 -13.89 -0.02
CA ILE A 9 3.05 -14.45 -0.29
C ILE A 9 3.56 -13.96 -1.65
N LEU A 10 2.72 -14.04 -2.69
CA LEU A 10 3.08 -13.58 -4.03
C LEU A 10 3.33 -12.07 -4.05
N TRP A 11 2.49 -11.28 -3.37
CA TRP A 11 2.63 -9.83 -3.27
C TRP A 11 3.95 -9.42 -2.63
N VAL A 12 4.27 -9.98 -1.46
CA VAL A 12 5.49 -9.68 -0.70
C VAL A 12 6.72 -10.14 -1.48
N GLY A 13 6.69 -11.36 -2.02
CA GLY A 13 7.78 -11.90 -2.82
C GLY A 13 8.08 -11.03 -4.04
N ALA A 14 7.07 -10.66 -4.82
CA ALA A 14 7.24 -9.82 -6.00
C ALA A 14 7.71 -8.39 -5.67
N HIS A 15 7.21 -7.76 -4.60
CA HIS A 15 7.65 -6.44 -4.15
C HIS A 15 9.11 -6.44 -3.69
N LEU A 16 9.48 -7.44 -2.88
CA LEU A 16 10.81 -7.53 -2.30
C LEU A 16 11.84 -8.13 -3.25
N PHE A 17 11.42 -8.72 -4.37
CA PHE A 17 12.31 -9.42 -5.30
C PHE A 17 13.51 -8.57 -5.75
N LYS A 18 13.29 -7.31 -6.15
CA LYS A 18 14.39 -6.40 -6.55
C LYS A 18 15.37 -6.12 -5.39
N ARG A 19 14.85 -6.07 -4.15
CA ARG A 19 15.64 -5.76 -2.95
C ARG A 19 16.44 -6.97 -2.47
N LEU A 20 15.84 -8.16 -2.50
CA LEU A 20 16.44 -9.40 -2.00
C LEU A 20 17.33 -10.07 -3.03
N MET A 21 16.99 -9.98 -4.33
CA MET A 21 17.69 -10.65 -5.42
C MET A 21 17.97 -9.69 -6.59
N PRO A 22 18.74 -8.60 -6.37
CA PRO A 22 18.96 -7.56 -7.38
C PRO A 22 19.63 -8.07 -8.66
N ALA A 23 20.61 -8.98 -8.55
CA ALA A 23 21.29 -9.56 -9.71
C ALA A 23 20.33 -10.37 -10.61
N ARG A 24 19.53 -11.26 -10.02
CA ARG A 24 18.50 -12.03 -10.74
C ARG A 24 17.44 -11.14 -11.35
N ARG A 25 17.05 -10.07 -10.64
CA ARG A 25 16.12 -9.07 -11.19
C ARG A 25 16.73 -8.33 -12.38
N ALA A 26 18.03 -8.04 -12.37
CA ALA A 26 18.73 -7.39 -13.47
C ALA A 26 18.85 -8.31 -14.69
N GLU A 27 19.12 -9.60 -14.50
CA GLU A 27 19.19 -10.63 -15.56
C GLU A 27 17.89 -10.71 -16.39
N LEU A 28 16.73 -10.49 -15.76
CA LEU A 28 15.42 -10.47 -16.45
C LEU A 28 15.23 -9.26 -17.38
N GLY A 29 16.12 -8.27 -17.35
CA GLY A 29 16.07 -7.10 -18.21
C GLY A 29 14.74 -6.36 -18.20
N THR A 30 14.32 -5.89 -19.37
CA THR A 30 13.07 -5.16 -19.61
C THR A 30 11.84 -6.04 -19.45
N ALA A 31 11.90 -7.30 -19.92
CA ALA A 31 10.82 -8.27 -19.80
C ALA A 31 10.42 -8.55 -18.34
N GLY A 32 11.40 -8.53 -17.42
CA GLY A 32 11.15 -8.66 -15.98
C GLY A 32 10.25 -7.56 -15.40
N ARG A 33 10.10 -6.40 -16.06
CA ARG A 33 9.14 -5.37 -15.62
C ARG A 33 7.70 -5.83 -15.81
N GLY A 34 7.39 -6.34 -17.00
CA GLY A 34 6.06 -6.87 -17.32
C GLY A 34 5.71 -8.08 -16.46
N ALA A 35 6.65 -9.00 -16.27
CA ALA A 35 6.44 -10.18 -15.42
C ALA A 35 6.13 -9.82 -13.96
N VAL A 36 6.89 -8.89 -13.36
CA VAL A 36 6.62 -8.43 -11.99
C VAL A 36 5.29 -7.69 -11.90
N ALA A 37 4.96 -6.82 -12.87
CA ALA A 37 3.67 -6.13 -12.90
C ALA A 37 2.50 -7.12 -12.96
N LEU A 38 2.58 -8.13 -13.83
CA LEU A 38 1.57 -9.17 -13.93
C LEU A 38 1.45 -9.98 -12.63
N ALA A 39 2.57 -10.38 -12.03
CA ALA A 39 2.58 -11.09 -10.76
C ALA A 39 1.89 -10.28 -9.64
N LEU A 40 2.10 -8.96 -9.60
CA LEU A 40 1.43 -8.07 -8.65
C LEU A 40 -0.07 -7.93 -8.90
N VAL A 41 -0.49 -7.85 -10.16
CA VAL A 41 -1.92 -7.82 -10.51
C VAL A 41 -2.60 -9.13 -10.11
N VAL A 42 -1.97 -10.27 -10.40
CA VAL A 42 -2.49 -11.58 -9.98
C VAL A 42 -2.53 -11.69 -8.46
N ALA A 43 -1.48 -11.26 -7.76
CA ALA A 43 -1.46 -11.23 -6.31
C ALA A 43 -2.61 -10.40 -5.73
N LEU A 44 -2.87 -9.23 -6.32
CA LEU A 44 -3.96 -8.35 -5.90
C LEU A 44 -5.33 -9.02 -6.13
N ALA A 45 -5.54 -9.67 -7.27
CA ALA A 45 -6.78 -10.41 -7.54
C ALA A 45 -7.02 -11.52 -6.50
N LEU A 46 -5.97 -12.28 -6.16
CA LEU A 46 -6.02 -13.30 -5.12
C LEU A 46 -6.34 -12.69 -3.75
N ILE A 47 -5.73 -11.56 -3.38
CA ILE A 47 -6.02 -10.86 -2.13
C ILE A 47 -7.48 -10.42 -2.09
N ILE A 48 -7.99 -9.82 -3.17
CA ILE A 48 -9.39 -9.35 -3.25
C ILE A 48 -10.36 -10.51 -3.07
N TRP A 49 -10.21 -11.59 -3.84
CA TRP A 49 -11.11 -12.74 -3.74
C TRP A 49 -10.97 -13.48 -2.40
N GLY A 50 -9.74 -13.64 -1.92
CA GLY A 50 -9.45 -14.29 -0.65
C GLY A 50 -10.01 -13.51 0.55
N TYR A 51 -9.95 -12.18 0.50
CA TYR A 51 -10.52 -11.31 1.53
C TYR A 51 -12.05 -11.28 1.47
N ARG A 52 -12.64 -11.23 0.26
CA ARG A 52 -14.10 -11.26 0.11
C ARG A 52 -14.73 -12.58 0.59
N ALA A 53 -14.02 -13.69 0.45
CA ALA A 53 -14.45 -14.99 0.94
C ALA A 53 -14.05 -15.26 2.40
N ALA A 54 -13.44 -14.29 3.08
CA ALA A 54 -13.06 -14.43 4.48
C ALA A 54 -14.26 -14.16 5.39
N ASP A 55 -14.42 -14.99 6.42
CA ASP A 55 -15.40 -14.74 7.46
C ASP A 55 -15.07 -13.46 8.21
N PHE A 56 -16.10 -12.64 8.46
CA PHE A 56 -15.98 -11.47 9.31
C PHE A 56 -16.20 -11.87 10.77
N ILE A 57 -15.16 -11.71 11.59
CA ILE A 57 -15.21 -11.95 13.03
C ILE A 57 -15.10 -10.59 13.73
N PRO A 58 -16.16 -10.09 14.41
CA PRO A 58 -16.11 -8.82 15.11
C PRO A 58 -15.29 -8.95 16.40
N VAL A 59 -13.97 -8.75 16.30
CA VAL A 59 -13.04 -8.87 17.44
C VAL A 59 -13.06 -7.64 18.35
N TRP A 60 -13.38 -6.46 17.80
CA TRP A 60 -13.36 -5.20 18.54
C TRP A 60 -14.31 -4.19 17.91
N ASN A 61 -15.00 -3.40 18.74
CA ASN A 61 -15.78 -2.26 18.31
C ASN A 61 -15.18 -0.98 18.92
N PRO A 62 -14.57 -0.09 18.11
CA PRO A 62 -13.93 1.10 18.63
C PRO A 62 -14.95 2.09 19.24
N PRO A 63 -14.60 2.77 20.34
CA PRO A 63 -15.40 3.88 20.84
C PRO A 63 -15.63 4.93 19.74
N ALA A 64 -16.85 5.47 19.65
CA ALA A 64 -17.25 6.40 18.60
C ALA A 64 -16.34 7.63 18.46
N PHE A 65 -15.74 8.10 19.57
CA PHE A 65 -14.77 9.20 19.57
C PHE A 65 -13.57 8.96 18.64
N LEU A 66 -13.12 7.70 18.47
CA LEU A 66 -11.98 7.38 17.61
C LEU A 66 -12.23 7.69 16.13
N THR A 67 -13.49 7.68 15.68
CA THR A 67 -13.86 8.11 14.33
C THR A 67 -13.59 9.61 14.14
N HIS A 68 -13.92 10.43 15.14
CA HIS A 68 -13.66 11.87 15.09
C HIS A 68 -12.16 12.17 15.12
N LEU A 69 -11.40 11.46 15.95
CA LEU A 69 -9.95 11.57 16.00
C LEU A 69 -9.32 11.18 14.65
N ASN A 70 -9.76 10.07 14.04
CA ASN A 70 -9.29 9.64 12.72
C ASN A 70 -9.55 10.72 11.65
N ASN A 71 -10.76 11.29 11.63
CA ASN A 71 -11.12 12.34 10.68
C ASN A 71 -10.27 13.61 10.86
N LEU A 72 -10.00 14.01 12.10
CA LEU A 72 -9.11 15.14 12.40
C LEU A 72 -7.68 14.87 11.88
N LEU A 73 -7.17 13.66 12.10
CA LEU A 73 -5.86 13.24 11.60
C LEU A 73 -5.82 13.20 10.07
N MET A 74 -6.93 12.84 9.41
CA MET A 74 -7.01 12.85 7.96
C MET A 74 -6.93 14.27 7.38
N VAL A 75 -7.61 15.24 8.01
CA VAL A 75 -7.49 16.66 7.64
C VAL A 75 -6.04 17.13 7.78
N LEU A 76 -5.37 16.77 8.87
CA LEU A 76 -3.95 17.06 9.05
C LEU A 76 -3.08 16.40 7.97
N ALA A 77 -3.35 15.15 7.61
CA ALA A 77 -2.63 14.43 6.56
C ALA A 77 -2.78 15.13 5.20
N PHE A 78 -4.00 15.54 4.84
CA PHE A 78 -4.25 16.32 3.62
C PHE A 78 -3.54 17.67 3.64
N TRP A 79 -3.54 18.36 4.77
CA TRP A 79 -2.81 19.62 4.94
C TRP A 79 -1.31 19.44 4.70
N VAL A 80 -0.70 18.45 5.35
CA VAL A 80 0.74 18.15 5.18
C VAL A 80 1.04 17.75 3.74
N PHE A 81 0.27 16.82 3.16
CA PHE A 81 0.45 16.38 1.78
C PHE A 81 0.32 17.56 0.80
N GLY A 82 -0.75 18.34 0.90
CA GLY A 82 -1.00 19.51 0.07
C GLY A 82 0.09 20.58 0.20
N SER A 83 0.56 20.85 1.42
CA SER A 83 1.65 21.80 1.65
C SER A 83 2.95 21.39 0.94
N SER A 84 3.26 20.08 0.87
CA SER A 84 4.46 19.58 0.18
C SER A 84 4.37 19.68 -1.35
N ALA A 85 3.16 19.68 -1.92
CA ALA A 85 2.92 19.86 -3.34
C ALA A 85 2.92 21.34 -3.76
N ALA A 86 2.59 22.25 -2.83
CA ALA A 86 2.45 23.68 -3.07
C ALA A 86 3.82 24.37 -3.23
N LYS A 87 4.48 24.17 -4.38
CA LYS A 87 5.73 24.87 -4.72
C LYS A 87 5.48 26.38 -4.81
N GLY A 88 5.96 27.14 -3.81
CA GLY A 88 5.98 28.61 -3.81
C GLY A 88 4.91 29.28 -2.94
N ALA A 89 3.82 28.59 -2.61
CA ALA A 89 2.87 29.07 -1.61
C ALA A 89 3.40 28.72 -0.21
N LYS A 90 3.58 29.73 0.65
CA LYS A 90 4.10 29.56 2.00
C LYS A 90 3.02 28.98 2.93
N ALA A 91 2.75 27.68 2.80
CA ALA A 91 1.94 26.94 3.76
C ALA A 91 2.87 26.14 4.68
N TRP A 92 2.82 26.41 5.99
CA TRP A 92 3.48 25.58 6.99
C TRP A 92 2.95 24.13 6.91
N PRO A 93 3.78 23.07 7.03
CA PRO A 93 5.20 23.07 7.39
C PRO A 93 6.18 23.24 6.23
N ALA A 94 5.73 23.28 4.97
CA ALA A 94 6.60 23.33 3.79
C ALA A 94 7.11 24.75 3.43
N TYR A 95 7.19 25.67 4.39
CA TYR A 95 7.73 27.01 4.15
C TYR A 95 9.25 26.91 3.93
N LYS A 96 9.76 27.50 2.85
CA LYS A 96 11.20 27.70 2.68
C LYS A 96 11.62 28.88 3.56
N THR A 97 12.51 28.64 4.53
CA THR A 97 13.32 29.68 5.18
C THR A 97 14.31 30.27 4.19
#